data_AF-A0A3S4K823-F1
#
_entry.id   AF-A0A3S4K823-F1
#
_cell.length_a   1.000
_cell.length_b   1.000
_cell.length_c   1.000
_cell.angle_alpha   90.00
_cell.angle_beta   90.00
_cell.angle_gamma   90.00
#
_symmetry.space_group_name_H-M   'P 1'
#
loop_
_entity.id
_entity.type
_entity.pdbx_description
1 polymer ?
#
loop_
_entity_poly.entity_id
_entity_poly.type
_entity_poly.pdbx_seq_one_letter_code
_entity_poly.pdbx_strand_id
1 'polypeptide(L)'
;MSENRQLRLGTILHGASGNMSAWRHPAAQADASINFDFVTQTALKAEAGKLDFIFVADGLYINEKSIPHFLNRFEPLTVLSALAAITRRLGLVGTLSTSYSEPFTTARQFASLDHLSQDGRGGTWSLPRWRGRRKTSPGPNIRIMRCAIALPMNTCRW
;
A
#
# COMPACT_ATOMS: atom_id res chain seq x y z
N MET A 1 14.29 9.66 31.68
CA MET A 1 13.15 10.42 31.12
C MET A 1 12.41 9.50 30.18
N SER A 2 11.12 9.24 30.42
CA SER A 2 10.31 8.47 29.49
C SER A 2 10.12 9.31 28.23
N GLU A 3 10.74 8.93 27.12
CA GLU A 3 10.48 9.49 25.79
C GLU A 3 8.96 9.61 25.58
N ASN A 4 8.49 10.81 25.22
CA ASN A 4 7.08 11.10 25.01
C ASN A 4 6.65 10.45 23.69
N ARG A 5 6.27 9.17 23.75
CA ARG A 5 5.90 8.37 22.57
C ARG A 5 4.59 8.87 22.00
N GLN A 6 4.66 9.55 20.86
CA GLN A 6 3.48 9.93 20.09
C GLN A 6 2.98 8.73 19.26
N LEU A 7 1.66 8.54 19.24
CA LEU A 7 1.00 7.55 18.40
C LEU A 7 1.19 7.95 16.94
N ARG A 8 1.74 7.05 16.13
CA ARG A 8 1.83 7.22 14.68
C ARG A 8 0.57 6.69 14.02
N LEU A 9 -0.09 7.51 13.21
CA LEU A 9 -1.38 7.18 12.60
C LEU A 9 -1.25 7.20 11.08
N GLY A 10 -1.83 6.18 10.45
CA GLY A 10 -1.91 6.10 9.00
C GLY A 10 -3.33 5.81 8.55
N THR A 11 -3.60 6.09 7.28
CA THR A 11 -4.89 5.78 6.65
C THR A 11 -4.72 4.76 5.54
N ILE A 12 -5.74 3.93 5.35
CA ILE A 12 -5.80 2.99 4.22
C ILE A 12 -6.59 3.62 3.09
N LEU A 13 -6.02 3.62 1.89
CA LEU A 13 -6.72 4.03 0.69
C LEU A 13 -7.53 2.84 0.18
N HIS A 14 -8.85 2.90 0.40
CA HIS A 14 -9.76 1.79 0.13
C HIS A 14 -11.09 2.29 -0.47
N GLY A 15 -11.00 2.83 -1.69
CA GLY A 15 -12.06 3.48 -2.49
C GLY A 15 -13.50 3.25 -2.04
N ALA A 16 -14.21 2.31 -2.69
CA ALA A 16 -15.63 2.03 -2.44
C ALA A 16 -15.93 1.26 -1.13
N SER A 17 -15.02 1.30 -0.16
CA SER A 17 -15.04 0.60 1.13
C SER A 17 -14.77 -0.91 1.07
N GLY A 18 -14.29 -1.46 2.19
CA GLY A 18 -13.99 -2.88 2.38
C GLY A 18 -15.21 -3.73 2.75
N ASN A 19 -16.42 -3.19 2.62
CA ASN A 19 -17.66 -3.90 2.89
C ASN A 19 -18.44 -4.14 1.59
N MET A 20 -18.99 -5.35 1.43
CA MET A 20 -19.77 -5.80 0.26
C MET A 20 -20.90 -4.84 -0.14
N SER A 21 -21.50 -4.12 0.80
CA SER A 21 -22.68 -3.27 0.54
C SER A 21 -22.45 -1.78 0.80
N ALA A 22 -21.27 -1.37 1.29
CA ALA A 22 -21.03 0.03 1.67
C ALA A 22 -21.09 0.99 0.47
N TRP A 23 -20.74 0.53 -0.73
CA TRP A 23 -20.87 1.29 -1.98
C TRP A 23 -22.31 1.68 -2.33
N ARG A 24 -23.32 1.01 -1.75
CA ARG A 24 -24.75 1.29 -1.98
C ARG A 24 -25.27 2.44 -1.13
N HIS A 25 -24.47 2.94 -0.18
CA HIS A 25 -24.88 4.04 0.68
C HIS A 25 -25.00 5.33 -0.15
N PRO A 26 -26.04 6.17 0.04
CA PRO A 26 -26.26 7.36 -0.79
C PRO A 26 -25.14 8.40 -0.70
N ALA A 27 -24.40 8.41 0.40
CA ALA A 27 -23.21 9.27 0.57
C ALA A 27 -21.89 8.61 0.14
N ALA A 28 -21.91 7.33 -0.28
CA ALA A 28 -20.71 6.65 -0.76
C ALA A 28 -20.52 6.92 -2.25
N GLN A 29 -19.27 7.14 -2.63
CA GLN A 29 -18.90 7.31 -4.02
C GLN A 29 -18.58 5.92 -4.62
N ALA A 30 -19.44 5.44 -5.53
CA ALA A 30 -19.34 4.08 -6.07
C ALA A 30 -18.11 3.87 -6.98
N ASP A 31 -17.64 4.91 -7.67
CA ASP A 31 -16.47 4.90 -8.55
C ASP A 31 -15.15 5.20 -7.80
N ALA A 32 -15.18 5.36 -6.48
CA ALA A 32 -14.03 5.78 -5.66
C ALA A 32 -12.78 4.90 -5.79
N SER A 33 -12.93 3.65 -6.24
CA SER A 33 -11.79 2.72 -6.42
C SER A 33 -10.92 3.03 -7.65
N ILE A 34 -11.47 3.72 -8.65
CA ILE A 34 -10.79 4.10 -9.90
C ILE A 34 -10.80 5.61 -10.15
N ASN A 35 -11.31 6.39 -9.20
CA ASN A 35 -11.38 7.84 -9.33
C ASN A 35 -10.13 8.47 -8.71
N PHE A 36 -9.29 9.08 -9.55
CA PHE A 36 -8.05 9.71 -9.10
C PHE A 36 -8.28 10.96 -8.24
N ASP A 37 -9.36 11.71 -8.48
CA ASP A 37 -9.70 12.88 -7.67
C ASP A 37 -10.07 12.46 -6.24
N PHE A 38 -10.79 11.34 -6.09
CA PHE A 38 -11.09 10.78 -4.77
C PHE A 38 -9.81 10.40 -3.99
N VAL A 39 -8.88 9.75 -4.68
CA VAL A 39 -7.56 9.39 -4.13
C VAL A 39 -6.78 10.63 -3.70
N THR A 40 -6.73 11.64 -4.57
CA THR A 40 -6.03 12.90 -4.32
C THR A 40 -6.63 13.64 -3.13
N GLN A 41 -7.96 13.79 -3.08
CA GLN A 41 -8.63 14.44 -1.95
C GLN A 41 -8.41 13.69 -0.63
N THR A 42 -8.39 12.36 -0.67
CA THR A 42 -8.13 11.53 0.52
C THR A 42 -6.70 11.74 1.02
N ALA A 43 -5.72 11.76 0.12
CA ALA A 43 -4.32 11.99 0.47
C ALA A 43 -4.09 13.41 1.03
N LEU A 44 -4.71 14.43 0.44
CA LEU A 44 -4.62 15.81 0.94
C LEU A 44 -5.29 15.97 2.31
N LYS A 45 -6.44 15.32 2.54
CA LYS A 45 -7.09 15.29 3.86
C LYS A 45 -6.22 14.57 4.90
N ALA A 46 -5.59 13.46 4.51
CA ALA A 46 -4.67 12.72 5.38
C ALA A 46 -3.45 13.58 5.77
N GLU A 47 -2.88 14.31 4.82
CA GLU A 47 -1.75 15.21 5.07
C GLU A 47 -2.15 16.41 5.94
N ALA A 48 -3.33 16.99 5.71
CA ALA A 48 -3.87 18.05 6.57
C ALA A 48 -4.14 17.54 8.01
N GLY A 49 -4.56 16.28 8.14
CA GLY A 49 -4.75 15.58 9.41
C GLY A 49 -3.45 15.16 10.11
N LYS A 50 -2.28 15.48 9.55
CA LYS A 50 -0.95 15.11 10.08
C LYS A 50 -0.77 13.59 10.27
N LEU A 51 -1.39 12.80 9.40
CA LEU A 51 -1.13 11.36 9.36
C LEU A 51 0.30 11.11 8.85
N ASP A 52 0.93 10.07 9.39
CA ASP A 52 2.31 9.72 9.07
C ASP A 52 2.42 8.98 7.73
N PHE A 53 1.42 8.17 7.36
CA PHE A 53 1.44 7.40 6.13
C PHE A 53 0.07 7.10 5.54
N ILE A 54 0.05 6.87 4.23
CA ILE A 54 -1.05 6.27 3.50
C ILE A 54 -0.66 4.88 3.03
N PHE A 55 -1.58 3.95 3.18
CA PHE A 55 -1.39 2.55 2.84
C PHE A 55 -2.32 2.13 1.71
N VAL A 56 -1.77 1.58 0.63
CA VAL A 56 -2.54 1.01 -0.48
C VAL A 56 -2.44 -0.51 -0.42
N ALA A 57 -3.59 -1.14 -0.19
CA ALA A 57 -3.71 -2.59 -0.13
C ALA A 57 -3.93 -3.18 -1.53
N ASP A 58 -3.21 -4.26 -1.83
CA ASP A 58 -3.32 -4.98 -3.09
C ASP A 58 -3.53 -6.48 -2.89
N GLY A 59 -3.95 -7.15 -3.96
CA GLY A 59 -4.39 -8.54 -4.01
C GLY A 59 -4.50 -8.98 -5.47
N LEU A 60 -3.83 -10.07 -5.79
CA LEU A 60 -3.58 -10.53 -7.16
C LEU A 60 -4.62 -11.53 -7.68
N TYR A 61 -5.72 -11.71 -6.95
CA TYR A 61 -6.74 -12.68 -7.31
C TYR A 61 -8.13 -12.15 -6.97
N ILE A 62 -9.05 -12.30 -7.91
CA ILE A 62 -10.45 -11.89 -7.79
C ILE A 62 -11.39 -13.07 -8.12
N ASN A 63 -12.59 -13.02 -7.55
CA ASN A 63 -13.68 -13.94 -7.86
C ASN A 63 -15.01 -13.16 -7.91
N GLU A 64 -16.08 -13.78 -8.41
CA GLU A 64 -17.41 -13.14 -8.53
C GLU A 64 -18.02 -12.70 -7.19
N LYS A 65 -17.56 -13.29 -6.08
CA LYS A 65 -17.99 -12.96 -4.71
C LYS A 65 -17.08 -11.92 -4.04
N SER A 66 -16.13 -11.36 -4.78
CA SER A 66 -15.20 -10.38 -4.25
C SER A 66 -15.89 -9.05 -4.02
N ILE A 67 -15.37 -8.30 -3.06
CA ILE A 67 -15.86 -6.98 -2.70
C ILE A 67 -15.68 -6.07 -3.92
N PRO A 68 -16.62 -5.16 -4.24
CA PRO A 68 -16.52 -4.31 -5.42
C PRO A 68 -15.21 -3.53 -5.55
N HIS A 69 -14.58 -3.16 -4.43
CA HIS A 69 -13.25 -2.53 -4.44
C HIS A 69 -12.15 -3.44 -5.01
N PHE A 70 -12.20 -4.75 -4.78
CA PHE A 70 -11.22 -5.69 -5.34
C PHE A 70 -11.46 -5.99 -6.82
N LEU A 71 -12.69 -5.79 -7.33
CA LEU A 71 -13.01 -6.06 -8.73
C LEU A 71 -12.40 -5.02 -9.68
N ASN A 72 -12.30 -3.76 -9.25
CA ASN A 72 -11.74 -2.70 -10.07
C ASN A 72 -11.09 -1.61 -9.20
N ARG A 73 -9.76 -1.52 -9.23
CA ARG A 73 -8.95 -0.58 -8.43
C ARG A 73 -7.62 -0.26 -9.10
N PHE A 74 -6.98 0.79 -8.61
CA PHE A 74 -5.61 1.12 -8.98
C PHE A 74 -4.57 0.14 -8.45
N GLU A 75 -3.50 -0.02 -9.22
CA GLU A 75 -2.29 -0.71 -8.82
C GLU A 75 -1.50 0.18 -7.82
N PRO A 76 -0.96 -0.39 -6.73
CA PRO A 76 -0.38 0.37 -5.64
C PRO A 76 0.83 1.23 -6.02
N LEU A 77 1.78 0.76 -6.83
CA LEU A 77 2.97 1.56 -7.16
C LEU A 77 2.63 2.76 -8.03
N THR A 78 1.79 2.58 -9.05
CA THR A 78 1.36 3.64 -9.97
C THR A 78 0.60 4.75 -9.24
N VAL A 79 -0.35 4.39 -8.37
CA VAL A 79 -1.10 5.39 -7.59
C VAL A 79 -0.21 6.10 -6.57
N LEU A 80 0.72 5.39 -5.93
CA LEU A 80 1.67 5.99 -4.99
C LEU A 80 2.64 6.94 -5.72
N SER A 81 3.12 6.59 -6.91
CA SER A 81 3.95 7.49 -7.73
C SER A 81 3.21 8.78 -8.08
N ALA A 82 1.91 8.70 -8.39
CA ALA A 82 1.10 9.88 -8.65
C ALA A 82 0.90 10.73 -7.37
N LEU A 83 0.66 10.10 -6.23
CA LEU A 83 0.53 10.79 -4.93
C LEU A 83 1.84 11.40 -4.43
N ALA A 84 2.99 10.85 -4.82
CA ALA A 84 4.30 11.39 -4.48
C ALA A 84 4.51 12.80 -5.04
N ALA A 85 3.95 13.11 -6.21
CA ALA A 85 4.03 14.44 -6.81
C ALA A 85 3.15 15.49 -6.10
N ILE A 86 2.08 15.04 -5.41
CA ILE A 86 1.06 15.92 -4.84
C ILE A 86 1.28 16.14 -3.33
N THR A 87 1.81 15.13 -2.62
CA THR A 87 1.99 15.16 -1.17
C THR A 87 3.43 15.42 -0.77
N ARG A 88 3.64 16.17 0.32
CA ARG A 88 4.98 16.59 0.79
C ARG A 88 5.46 15.93 2.07
N ARG A 89 4.56 15.51 2.95
CA ARG A 89 4.91 14.95 4.27
C ARG A 89 4.38 13.54 4.50
N LEU A 90 3.43 13.10 3.68
CA LEU A 90 2.79 11.81 3.84
C LEU A 90 3.74 10.67 3.41
N GLY A 91 3.91 9.66 4.26
CA GLY A 91 4.58 8.40 3.92
C GLY A 91 3.76 7.58 2.94
N LEU A 92 4.40 6.97 1.95
CA LEU A 92 3.73 6.24 0.87
C LEU A 92 4.00 4.76 1.00
N VAL A 93 2.99 3.97 1.38
CA VAL A 93 3.17 2.54 1.65
C VAL A 93 2.30 1.69 0.73
N GLY A 94 2.94 0.81 -0.05
CA GLY A 94 2.27 -0.10 -0.98
C GLY A 94 2.41 -1.57 -0.58
N THR A 95 1.38 -2.36 -0.91
CA THR A 95 1.46 -3.82 -0.84
C THR A 95 1.99 -4.40 -2.14
N LEU A 96 2.98 -5.31 -2.06
CA LEU A 96 3.47 -6.05 -3.23
C LEU A 96 3.72 -7.50 -2.86
N SER A 97 3.40 -8.42 -3.78
CA SER A 97 3.60 -9.86 -3.58
C SER A 97 4.99 -10.31 -4.04
N THR A 98 5.75 -10.89 -3.11
CA THR A 98 7.07 -11.49 -3.39
C THR A 98 6.97 -12.88 -4.04
N SER A 99 5.77 -13.41 -4.25
CA SER A 99 5.58 -14.73 -4.87
C SER A 99 5.61 -14.70 -6.38
N TYR A 100 5.36 -13.53 -6.98
CA TYR A 100 5.28 -13.36 -8.44
C TYR A 100 6.26 -12.33 -8.98
N SER A 101 6.86 -11.52 -8.11
CA SER A 101 7.73 -10.41 -8.49
C SER A 101 9.18 -10.75 -8.17
N GLU A 102 10.05 -10.57 -9.16
CA GLU A 102 11.49 -10.69 -8.94
C GLU A 102 11.98 -9.61 -7.96
N PRO A 103 12.92 -9.96 -7.05
CA PRO A 103 13.40 -9.04 -6.03
C PRO A 103 14.07 -7.81 -6.64
N PHE A 104 14.77 -7.97 -7.76
CA PHE A 104 15.43 -6.84 -8.45
C PHE A 104 14.43 -5.83 -9.02
N THR A 105 13.35 -6.30 -9.65
CA THR A 105 12.31 -5.42 -10.20
C THR A 105 11.60 -4.66 -9.07
N THR A 106 11.23 -5.39 -8.01
CA THR A 106 10.59 -4.83 -6.83
C THR A 106 11.49 -3.76 -6.18
N ALA A 107 12.77 -4.09 -6.00
CA ALA A 107 13.79 -3.19 -5.47
C ALA A 107 13.87 -1.89 -6.25
N ARG A 108 14.03 -1.99 -7.57
CA ARG A 108 14.15 -0.85 -8.47
C ARG A 108 12.90 0.03 -8.46
N GLN A 109 11.71 -0.56 -8.44
CA GLN A 109 10.45 0.18 -8.41
C GLN A 109 10.30 0.99 -7.11
N PHE A 110 10.58 0.38 -5.96
CA PHE A 110 10.52 1.10 -4.68
C PHE A 110 11.62 2.13 -4.51
N ALA A 111 12.86 1.84 -4.95
CA ALA A 111 13.92 2.85 -4.99
C ALA A 111 13.54 4.04 -5.87
N SER A 112 12.91 3.79 -7.02
CA SER A 112 12.43 4.87 -7.90
C SER A 112 11.33 5.69 -7.24
N LEU A 113 10.38 5.05 -6.57
CA LEU A 113 9.33 5.73 -5.80
C LEU A 113 9.93 6.57 -4.66
N ASP A 114 10.97 6.05 -4.01
CA ASP A 114 11.69 6.74 -2.94
C ASP A 114 12.40 7.99 -3.46
N HIS A 115 13.02 7.93 -4.65
CA HIS A 115 13.61 9.11 -5.30
C HIS A 115 12.56 10.11 -5.81
N LEU A 116 11.41 9.66 -6.30
CA LEU A 116 10.31 10.53 -6.73
C LEU A 116 9.67 11.26 -5.54
N SER A 117 9.64 10.61 -4.39
CA SER A 117 9.21 11.20 -3.13
C SER A 117 10.37 12.02 -2.59
N GLN A 118 10.39 13.34 -2.80
CA GLN A 118 11.51 14.26 -2.54
C GLN A 118 12.28 14.10 -1.19
N ASP A 119 11.75 13.35 -0.21
CA ASP A 119 12.33 13.09 1.12
C ASP A 119 12.47 11.59 1.47
N GLY A 120 12.48 10.68 0.50
CA GLY A 120 12.67 9.24 0.78
C GLY A 120 11.50 8.62 1.55
N ARG A 121 10.26 8.90 1.12
CA ARG A 121 9.01 8.52 1.82
C ARG A 121 8.41 7.19 1.31
N GLY A 122 9.11 6.48 0.44
CA GLY A 122 8.66 5.22 -0.15
C GLY A 122 8.83 4.06 0.82
N GLY A 123 7.74 3.64 1.47
CA GLY A 123 7.71 2.47 2.34
C GLY A 123 7.07 1.26 1.66
N THR A 124 7.44 0.06 2.07
CA THR A 124 6.85 -1.18 1.57
C THR A 124 6.17 -1.95 2.69
N TRP A 125 5.06 -2.61 2.38
CA TRP A 125 4.43 -3.57 3.28
C TRP A 125 4.26 -4.89 2.54
N SER A 126 5.19 -5.82 2.75
CA SER A 126 5.06 -7.17 2.18
C SER A 126 4.05 -8.00 2.97
N LEU A 127 3.03 -8.54 2.29
CA LEU A 127 2.20 -9.59 2.87
C LEU A 127 3.00 -10.91 2.93
N PRO A 128 3.05 -11.62 4.08
CA PRO A 128 3.53 -12.99 4.09
C PRO A 128 2.60 -13.86 3.21
N ARG A 129 3.21 -14.84 2.52
CA ARG A 129 2.58 -15.87 1.67
C ARG A 129 1.09 -16.09 1.97
N TRP A 130 0.24 -15.80 0.98
CA TRP A 130 -1.19 -16.12 0.99
C TRP A 130 -1.39 -17.62 1.27
N ARG A 131 -1.99 -17.97 2.43
CA ARG A 131 -2.15 -19.35 2.89
C ARG A 131 -3.49 -19.95 2.44
N GLY A 132 -3.70 -20.05 1.13
CA GLY A 132 -4.68 -20.98 0.57
C GLY A 132 -4.22 -22.43 0.74
N ARG A 133 -5.14 -23.36 1.02
CA ARG A 133 -4.81 -24.77 1.35
C ARG A 133 -4.10 -25.51 0.19
N ARG A 134 -2.92 -26.08 0.50
CA ARG A 134 -2.19 -27.24 -0.08
C ARG A 134 -2.03 -27.37 -1.61
N LYS A 135 -0.76 -27.30 -2.08
CA LYS A 135 -0.05 -28.39 -2.79
C LYS A 135 1.49 -28.24 -2.66
N THR A 136 2.10 -29.30 -2.11
CA THR A 136 3.47 -29.85 -2.18
C THR A 136 4.71 -28.98 -2.51
N SER A 137 5.68 -29.00 -1.57
CA SER A 137 7.10 -28.53 -1.56
C SER A 137 8.01 -29.22 -2.63
N PRO A 138 9.28 -28.78 -2.92
CA PRO A 138 10.36 -28.47 -1.94
C PRO A 138 11.25 -27.21 -2.22
N GLY A 139 11.96 -26.75 -1.18
CA GLY A 139 12.86 -25.56 -1.18
C GLY A 139 14.26 -25.84 -1.76
N PRO A 140 15.37 -25.16 -1.35
CA PRO A 140 15.55 -24.05 -0.38
C PRO A 140 16.19 -22.78 -1.04
N ASN A 141 16.45 -21.72 -0.26
CA ASN A 141 17.15 -20.46 -0.66
C ASN A 141 16.35 -19.38 -1.42
N ILE A 142 15.27 -18.88 -0.82
CA ILE A 142 14.82 -17.51 -1.11
C ILE A 142 14.94 -16.74 0.19
N ARG A 143 15.97 -15.89 0.31
CA ARG A 143 16.02 -14.85 1.34
C ARG A 143 14.77 -14.00 1.15
N ILE A 144 13.79 -14.22 2.03
CA ILE A 144 12.61 -13.37 2.13
C ILE A 144 13.13 -11.98 2.47
N MET A 145 13.00 -11.04 1.54
CA MET A 145 13.21 -9.62 1.85
C MET A 145 12.08 -9.22 2.80
N ARG A 146 12.32 -9.40 4.10
CA ARG A 146 11.48 -8.89 5.18
C ARG A 146 11.67 -7.37 5.23
N CYS A 147 11.09 -6.66 4.27
CA CYS A 147 10.78 -5.25 4.44
C CYS A 147 9.26 -5.21 4.73
N ALA A 148 8.91 -5.64 5.94
CA ALA A 148 7.58 -5.51 6.48
C ALA A 148 7.69 -5.15 7.96
N ILE A 149 6.91 -4.11 8.30
CA ILE A 149 6.67 -3.58 9.64
C ILE A 149 7.75 -2.60 10.09
N ALA A 150 7.43 -1.31 9.96
CA ALA A 150 7.84 -0.22 10.85
C ALA A 150 9.27 -0.32 11.42
N LEU A 151 10.25 -0.61 10.57
CA LEU A 151 11.65 -0.49 10.92
C LEU A 151 12.20 0.81 10.32
N PRO A 152 13.13 1.50 11.00
CA PRO A 152 13.79 2.68 10.45
C PRO A 152 14.38 2.32 9.08
N MET A 153 14.16 3.19 8.08
CA MET A 153 14.52 3.02 6.66
C MET A 153 15.96 2.55 6.41
N ASN A 154 16.86 2.69 7.39
CA ASN A 154 18.26 2.28 7.32
C ASN A 154 18.48 0.75 7.35
N THR A 155 17.47 -0.07 7.61
CA THR A 155 17.64 -1.54 7.67
C THR A 155 17.45 -2.27 6.33
N CYS A 156 16.81 -1.65 5.35
CA CYS A 156 16.78 -2.20 3.98
C CYS A 156 18.00 -1.63 3.21
N ARG A 157 19.19 -2.15 3.54
CA ARG A 157 20.39 -1.97 2.70
C ARG A 157 20.23 -2.82 1.44
N TRP A 158 20.26 -2.17 0.29
CA TRP A 158 20.30 -2.76 -1.05
C TRP A 158 21.57 -3.61 -1.24
#